data_AF-A0A7V2IBT0-F1
#
_entry.id   AF-A0A7V2IBT0-F1
#
_cell.length_a   1.000
_cell.length_b   1.000
_cell.length_c   1.000
_cell.angle_alpha   90.00
_cell.angle_beta   90.00
_cell.angle_gamma   90.00
#
_symmetry.space_group_name_H-M   'P 1'
#
loop_
_entity.id
_entity.type
_entity.pdbx_description
1 polymer ?
#
loop_
_entity_poly.entity_id
_entity_poly.type
_entity_poly.pdbx_seq_one_letter_code
_entity_poly.pdbx_strand_id
1 'polypeptide(L)'
;MSERERSEPTAAESSAAPVTIRQGGVRELAAHEVTIRQGGALRVSADDVEVKQGGIALARAREVEVTAGTVGAVLAEEAELELSAATVVAGRQAELDQAAAGVVVADTVRARDSFVGLLVGRVVQGDGNRILFGPQAALAFGAGLGVVLWLLSRLRPR
;
A
#
# COMPACT_ATOMS: atom_id res chain seq x y z
N MET A 1 -39.67 9.45 42.92
CA MET A 1 -39.57 9.55 41.45
C MET A 1 -38.33 10.36 41.16
N SER A 2 -37.21 9.66 40.91
CA SER A 2 -35.87 10.24 40.72
C SER A 2 -35.56 10.30 39.23
N GLU A 3 -34.82 11.34 38.84
CA GLU A 3 -34.16 11.56 37.55
C GLU A 3 -33.70 10.30 36.83
N ARG A 4 -33.80 10.30 35.49
CA ARG A 4 -32.89 9.79 34.42
C ARG A 4 -33.71 9.78 33.12
N GLU A 5 -33.28 10.20 31.94
CA GLU A 5 -32.02 10.71 31.44
C GLU A 5 -32.39 11.57 30.23
N ARG A 6 -31.72 12.71 30.11
CA ARG A 6 -31.73 13.58 28.94
C ARG A 6 -31.15 12.78 27.78
N SER A 7 -31.98 12.33 26.84
CA SER A 7 -31.51 11.72 25.60
C SER A 7 -30.68 12.76 24.84
N GLU A 8 -29.38 12.52 24.78
CA GLU A 8 -28.46 13.21 23.90
C GLU A 8 -28.85 12.91 22.44
N PRO A 9 -28.85 13.91 21.54
CA PRO A 9 -29.08 13.66 20.14
C PRO A 9 -27.80 13.08 19.55
N THR A 10 -27.72 11.76 19.37
CA THR A 10 -26.68 11.15 18.52
C THR A 10 -26.85 11.70 17.11
N ALA A 11 -25.85 12.47 16.71
CA ALA A 11 -25.75 13.12 15.42
C ALA A 11 -26.01 12.13 14.27
N ALA A 12 -26.71 12.62 13.26
CA ALA A 12 -27.09 11.95 12.03
C ALA A 12 -26.00 11.01 11.48
N GLU A 13 -26.25 9.71 11.56
CA GLU A 13 -25.61 8.72 10.68
C GLU A 13 -25.99 9.06 9.24
N SER A 14 -25.03 9.58 8.48
CA SER A 14 -25.13 9.70 7.03
C SER A 14 -25.18 8.29 6.44
N SER A 15 -26.40 7.80 6.19
CA SER A 15 -26.71 6.47 5.66
C SER A 15 -26.35 6.36 4.16
N ALA A 16 -25.07 6.51 3.80
CA ALA A 16 -24.61 6.09 2.47
C ALA A 16 -24.10 4.64 2.57
N ALA A 17 -24.70 3.75 1.79
CA ALA A 17 -24.33 2.34 1.79
C ALA A 17 -22.88 2.15 1.26
N PRO A 18 -22.13 1.16 1.81
CA PRO A 18 -20.79 0.85 1.32
C PRO A 18 -20.82 0.39 -0.14
N VAL A 19 -19.79 0.74 -0.91
CA VAL A 19 -19.69 0.34 -2.32
C VAL A 19 -18.70 -0.80 -2.46
N THR A 20 -19.16 -1.93 -3.02
CA THR A 20 -18.31 -3.09 -3.31
C THR A 20 -18.13 -3.30 -4.81
N ILE A 21 -16.88 -3.40 -5.27
CA ILE A 21 -16.52 -3.82 -6.63
C ILE A 21 -16.03 -5.27 -6.57
N ARG A 22 -16.62 -6.15 -7.40
CA ARG A 22 -16.17 -7.54 -7.58
C ARG A 22 -15.99 -7.85 -9.05
N GLN A 23 -14.82 -8.37 -9.45
CA GLN A 23 -14.56 -8.82 -10.83
C GLN A 23 -14.90 -7.77 -11.90
N GLY A 24 -14.60 -6.51 -11.59
CA GLY A 24 -14.98 -5.37 -12.42
C GLY A 24 -14.00 -4.21 -12.30
N GLY A 25 -14.22 -3.19 -13.13
CA GLY A 25 -13.40 -1.99 -13.19
C GLY A 25 -14.27 -0.74 -13.08
N VAL A 26 -13.89 0.20 -12.23
CA VAL A 26 -14.56 1.50 -12.11
C VAL A 26 -13.58 2.62 -12.43
N ARG A 27 -14.01 3.63 -13.19
CA ARG A 27 -13.12 4.76 -13.52
C ARG A 27 -12.98 5.73 -12.35
N GLU A 28 -14.08 6.09 -11.73
CA GLU A 28 -14.10 7.03 -10.61
C GLU A 28 -15.15 6.59 -9.62
N LEU A 29 -14.76 6.54 -8.35
CA LEU A 29 -15.60 6.12 -7.25
C LEU A 29 -15.45 7.09 -6.09
N ALA A 30 -16.58 7.62 -5.62
CA ALA A 30 -16.67 8.42 -4.42
C ALA A 30 -17.74 7.83 -3.49
N ALA A 31 -17.37 7.48 -2.27
CA ALA A 31 -18.24 6.90 -1.26
C ALA A 31 -17.64 7.11 0.13
N HIS A 32 -18.36 6.78 1.20
CA HIS A 32 -17.74 6.70 2.53
C HIS A 32 -16.83 5.48 2.62
N GLU A 33 -17.36 4.31 2.31
CA GLU A 33 -16.61 3.05 2.36
C GLU A 33 -16.55 2.40 0.98
N VAL A 34 -15.35 1.96 0.60
CA VAL A 34 -15.09 1.28 -0.67
C VAL A 34 -14.35 -0.03 -0.43
N THR A 35 -14.92 -1.13 -0.90
CA THR A 35 -14.24 -2.43 -0.92
C THR A 35 -14.06 -2.91 -2.37
N ILE A 36 -12.83 -3.23 -2.77
CA ILE A 36 -12.52 -3.81 -4.07
C ILE A 36 -12.00 -5.23 -3.88
N ARG A 37 -12.64 -6.20 -4.53
CA ARG A 37 -12.22 -7.61 -4.51
C ARG A 37 -12.05 -8.15 -5.92
N GLN A 38 -10.84 -8.60 -6.29
CA GLN A 38 -10.59 -9.16 -7.63
C GLN A 38 -10.99 -8.18 -8.76
N GLY A 39 -10.83 -6.89 -8.53
CA GLY A 39 -11.25 -5.84 -9.44
C GLY A 39 -10.29 -4.66 -9.40
N GLY A 40 -10.69 -3.54 -9.98
CA GLY A 40 -9.87 -2.34 -9.87
C GLY A 40 -10.61 -1.04 -10.08
N ALA A 41 -9.95 0.04 -9.72
CA ALA A 41 -10.45 1.39 -9.94
C ALA A 41 -9.34 2.32 -10.44
N LEU A 42 -9.68 3.28 -11.28
CA LEU A 42 -8.70 4.29 -11.69
C LEU A 42 -8.56 5.37 -10.60
N ARG A 43 -9.68 5.85 -10.02
CA ARG A 43 -9.67 6.84 -8.94
C ARG A 43 -10.69 6.47 -7.88
N VAL A 44 -10.24 6.42 -6.63
CA VAL A 44 -11.11 6.24 -5.46
C VAL A 44 -10.89 7.40 -4.51
N SER A 45 -11.98 8.04 -4.10
CA SER A 45 -11.98 9.02 -3.02
C SER A 45 -12.99 8.58 -1.98
N ALA A 46 -12.53 8.16 -0.82
CA ALA A 46 -13.41 7.67 0.23
C ALA A 46 -12.91 8.04 1.62
N ASP A 47 -13.66 7.67 2.64
CA ASP A 47 -13.17 7.71 4.00
C ASP A 47 -12.27 6.49 4.26
N ASP A 48 -12.75 5.31 3.88
CA ASP A 48 -12.10 4.03 4.12
C ASP A 48 -12.07 3.21 2.81
N VAL A 49 -10.89 2.73 2.43
CA VAL A 49 -10.68 1.97 1.19
C VAL A 49 -9.99 0.66 1.49
N GLU A 50 -10.64 -0.45 1.19
CA GLU A 50 -10.10 -1.80 1.31
C GLU A 50 -9.95 -2.44 -0.07
N VAL A 51 -8.76 -2.95 -0.38
CA VAL A 51 -8.48 -3.66 -1.63
C VAL A 51 -7.93 -5.04 -1.34
N LYS A 52 -8.63 -6.07 -1.82
CA LYS A 52 -8.19 -7.47 -1.73
C LYS A 52 -8.02 -8.05 -3.13
N GLN A 53 -6.81 -8.47 -3.48
CA GLN A 53 -6.50 -9.07 -4.79
C GLN A 53 -6.91 -8.17 -5.97
N GLY A 54 -6.69 -6.86 -5.86
CA GLY A 54 -7.15 -5.89 -6.84
C GLY A 54 -6.13 -4.79 -7.13
N GLY A 55 -6.55 -3.74 -7.82
CA GLY A 55 -5.68 -2.59 -8.00
C GLY A 55 -6.37 -1.25 -8.15
N ILE A 56 -5.71 -0.21 -7.65
CA ILE A 56 -6.19 1.18 -7.76
C ILE A 56 -5.10 2.04 -8.38
N ALA A 57 -5.39 2.87 -9.39
CA ALA A 57 -4.34 3.78 -9.88
C ALA A 57 -4.10 4.96 -8.92
N LEU A 58 -5.15 5.53 -8.33
CA LEU A 58 -5.05 6.57 -7.31
C LEU A 58 -6.12 6.40 -6.22
N ALA A 59 -5.67 6.20 -4.98
CA ALA A 59 -6.50 6.14 -3.79
C ALA A 59 -6.28 7.40 -2.94
N ARG A 60 -7.36 8.08 -2.59
CA ARG A 60 -7.38 9.15 -1.59
C ARG A 60 -8.38 8.78 -0.50
N ALA A 61 -7.91 8.60 0.73
CA ALA A 61 -8.79 8.29 1.83
C ALA A 61 -8.26 8.76 3.18
N ARG A 62 -8.98 8.53 4.27
CA ARG A 62 -8.38 8.58 5.60
C ARG A 62 -7.58 7.31 5.84
N GLU A 63 -8.18 6.16 5.56
CA GLU A 63 -7.56 4.84 5.71
C GLU A 63 -7.56 4.08 4.38
N VAL A 64 -6.41 3.49 4.03
CA VAL A 64 -6.25 2.66 2.82
C VAL A 64 -5.56 1.37 3.20
N GLU A 65 -6.26 0.25 3.08
CA GLU A 65 -5.73 -1.10 3.26
C GLU A 65 -5.65 -1.82 1.90
N VAL A 66 -4.49 -2.39 1.58
CA VAL A 66 -4.27 -3.14 0.34
C VAL A 66 -3.60 -4.46 0.64
N THR A 67 -4.36 -5.55 0.48
CA THR A 67 -3.87 -6.93 0.59
C THR A 67 -3.74 -7.59 -0.79
N ALA A 68 -2.57 -8.15 -1.09
CA ALA A 68 -2.31 -8.90 -2.32
C ALA A 68 -2.68 -8.12 -3.60
N GLY A 69 -2.44 -6.80 -3.61
CA GLY A 69 -2.89 -5.89 -4.67
C GLY A 69 -1.81 -4.94 -5.17
N THR A 70 -2.18 -4.05 -6.08
CA THR A 70 -1.28 -3.00 -6.59
C THR A 70 -1.94 -1.63 -6.57
N VAL A 71 -1.22 -0.61 -6.12
CA VAL A 71 -1.70 0.77 -6.15
C VAL A 71 -0.70 1.68 -6.86
N GLY A 72 -1.18 2.59 -7.69
CA GLY A 72 -0.32 3.60 -8.30
C GLY A 72 0.13 4.60 -7.24
N ALA A 73 -0.81 5.39 -6.72
CA ALA A 73 -0.56 6.36 -5.66
C ALA A 73 -1.60 6.26 -4.53
N VAL A 74 -1.11 6.28 -3.30
CA VAL A 74 -1.91 6.36 -2.08
C VAL A 74 -1.68 7.71 -1.42
N LEU A 75 -2.77 8.44 -1.16
CA LEU A 75 -2.78 9.61 -0.29
C LEU A 75 -3.75 9.33 0.85
N ALA A 76 -3.23 8.94 2.00
CA ALA A 76 -4.03 8.53 3.14
C ALA A 76 -3.51 9.13 4.44
N GLU A 77 -4.32 9.23 5.48
CA GLU A 77 -3.77 9.44 6.81
C GLU A 77 -3.01 8.19 7.26
N GLU A 78 -3.63 7.02 7.04
CA GLU A 78 -3.11 5.70 7.38
C GLU A 78 -3.14 4.81 6.14
N ALA A 79 -1.98 4.29 5.75
CA ALA A 79 -1.81 3.43 4.59
C ALA A 79 -1.20 2.10 5.02
N GLU A 80 -1.93 1.00 4.82
CA GLU A 80 -1.49 -0.35 5.15
C GLU A 80 -1.37 -1.18 3.87
N LEU A 81 -0.17 -1.69 3.62
CA LEU A 81 0.16 -2.46 2.45
C LEU A 81 0.66 -3.85 2.87
N GLU A 82 -0.13 -4.89 2.60
CA GLU A 82 0.22 -6.29 2.86
C GLU A 82 0.33 -7.08 1.55
N LEU A 83 1.46 -7.76 1.32
CA LEU A 83 1.69 -8.57 0.11
C LEU A 83 1.40 -7.80 -1.19
N SER A 84 1.63 -6.49 -1.18
CA SER A 84 1.14 -5.57 -2.20
C SER A 84 2.24 -4.64 -2.71
N ALA A 85 1.96 -3.90 -3.79
CA ALA A 85 2.91 -2.94 -4.34
C ALA A 85 2.28 -1.56 -4.53
N ALA A 86 3.02 -0.50 -4.21
CA ALA A 86 2.63 0.89 -4.43
C ALA A 86 3.72 1.66 -5.19
N THR A 87 3.38 2.57 -6.09
CA THR A 87 4.42 3.45 -6.68
C THR A 87 4.73 4.61 -5.75
N VAL A 88 3.70 5.25 -5.21
CA VAL A 88 3.81 6.37 -4.27
C VAL A 88 2.87 6.15 -3.09
N VAL A 89 3.38 6.31 -1.88
CA VAL A 89 2.60 6.31 -0.63
C VAL A 89 2.88 7.62 0.08
N ALA A 90 1.84 8.40 0.36
CA ALA A 90 1.96 9.64 1.11
C ALA A 90 0.92 9.69 2.22
N GLY A 91 1.34 10.02 3.44
CA GLY A 91 0.41 10.06 4.57
C GLY A 91 0.97 10.43 5.93
N ARG A 92 0.21 10.17 6.99
CA ARG A 92 0.69 10.31 8.38
C ARG A 92 1.37 9.03 8.84
N GLN A 93 0.80 7.88 8.54
CA GLN A 93 1.35 6.57 8.85
C GLN A 93 1.37 5.69 7.60
N ALA A 94 2.47 4.98 7.38
CA ALA A 94 2.59 3.99 6.32
C ALA A 94 3.12 2.68 6.92
N GLU A 95 2.31 1.63 6.86
CA GLU A 95 2.68 0.28 7.24
C GLU A 95 2.83 -0.59 5.99
N LEU A 96 3.98 -1.26 5.88
CA LEU A 96 4.33 -2.12 4.76
C LEU A 96 4.71 -3.49 5.33
N ASP A 97 4.03 -4.55 4.90
CA ASP A 97 4.33 -5.95 5.23
C ASP A 97 4.44 -6.76 3.94
N GLN A 98 5.62 -7.32 3.67
CA GLN A 98 5.90 -8.08 2.45
C GLN A 98 5.47 -7.29 1.20
N ALA A 99 5.66 -5.97 1.24
CA ALA A 99 5.17 -5.03 0.24
C ALA A 99 6.32 -4.34 -0.50
N ALA A 100 6.03 -3.74 -1.65
CA ALA A 100 6.99 -2.97 -2.42
C ALA A 100 6.49 -1.55 -2.66
N ALA A 101 7.20 -0.53 -2.23
CA ALA A 101 6.88 0.87 -2.49
C ALA A 101 7.98 1.58 -3.27
N GLY A 102 7.61 2.35 -4.30
CA GLY A 102 8.57 3.18 -5.03
C GLY A 102 9.07 4.35 -4.17
N VAL A 103 8.14 5.22 -3.77
CA VAL A 103 8.39 6.37 -2.90
C VAL A 103 7.41 6.35 -1.73
N VAL A 104 7.90 6.48 -0.50
CA VAL A 104 7.09 6.60 0.71
C VAL A 104 7.40 7.93 1.39
N VAL A 105 6.37 8.73 1.65
CA VAL A 105 6.44 10.01 2.38
C VAL A 105 5.43 9.97 3.52
N ALA A 106 5.87 9.66 4.75
CA ALA A 106 4.97 9.65 5.90
C ALA A 106 5.64 10.06 7.20
N ASP A 107 4.86 10.58 8.16
CA ASP A 107 5.39 10.94 9.48
C ASP A 107 5.98 9.70 10.19
N THR A 108 5.25 8.58 10.18
CA THR A 108 5.69 7.30 10.72
C THR A 108 5.67 6.24 9.62
N VAL A 109 6.78 5.54 9.41
CA VAL A 109 6.86 4.41 8.48
C VAL A 109 7.24 3.14 9.24
N ARG A 110 6.40 2.10 9.13
CA ARG A 110 6.70 0.74 9.56
C ARG A 110 6.86 -0.15 8.34
N ALA A 111 8.01 -0.79 8.20
CA ALA A 111 8.27 -1.67 7.06
C ALA A 111 8.82 -3.01 7.54
N ARG A 112 8.14 -4.09 7.18
CA ARG A 112 8.43 -5.49 7.54
C ARG A 112 8.57 -6.29 6.24
N ASP A 113 9.72 -6.94 6.03
CA ASP A 113 10.01 -7.72 4.81
C ASP A 113 9.65 -7.00 3.49
N SER A 114 9.79 -5.67 3.47
CA SER A 114 9.29 -4.81 2.38
C SER A 114 10.42 -4.10 1.63
N PHE A 115 10.22 -3.86 0.34
CA PHE A 115 11.16 -3.13 -0.51
C PHE A 115 10.70 -1.69 -0.69
N VAL A 116 11.51 -0.71 -0.30
CA VAL A 116 11.20 0.72 -0.50
C VAL A 116 12.31 1.39 -1.31
N GLY A 117 11.96 2.03 -2.43
CA GLY A 117 12.93 2.72 -3.30
C GLY A 117 13.46 4.02 -2.69
N LEU A 118 12.56 4.90 -2.25
CA LEU A 118 12.86 6.15 -1.56
C LEU A 118 11.92 6.31 -0.36
N LEU A 119 12.48 6.57 0.82
CA LEU A 119 11.71 6.74 2.05
C LEU A 119 12.03 8.11 2.66
N VAL A 120 10.99 8.90 2.90
CA VAL A 120 11.05 10.18 3.61
C VAL A 120 10.08 10.11 4.79
N GLY A 121 10.58 10.12 6.02
CA GLY A 121 9.72 10.15 7.20
C GLY A 121 10.39 10.64 8.46
N ARG A 122 9.58 11.01 9.45
CA ARG A 122 10.07 11.54 10.75
C ARG A 122 10.52 10.40 11.66
N VAL A 123 9.77 9.29 11.67
CA VAL A 123 10.04 8.09 12.45
C VAL A 123 9.99 6.89 11.53
N VAL A 124 11.04 6.06 11.55
CA VAL A 124 11.13 4.85 10.74
C VAL A 124 11.44 3.68 11.67
N GLN A 125 10.53 2.71 11.73
CA GLN A 125 10.69 1.49 12.50
C GLN A 125 10.67 0.29 11.53
N GLY A 126 11.79 -0.43 11.46
CA GLY A 126 11.88 -1.68 10.72
C GLY A 126 12.16 -2.80 11.71
N ASP A 127 11.17 -3.65 11.96
CA ASP A 127 11.30 -4.85 12.79
C ASP A 127 11.16 -6.08 11.89
N GLY A 128 12.06 -7.04 12.06
CA GLY A 128 12.08 -8.26 11.24
C GLY A 128 12.99 -8.20 10.00
N ASN A 129 14.15 -7.52 10.08
CA ASN A 129 15.17 -7.62 9.05
C ASN A 129 15.75 -9.04 8.99
N ARG A 130 15.06 -9.99 8.36
CA ARG A 130 15.79 -11.02 7.62
C ARG A 130 16.46 -10.26 6.48
N ILE A 131 17.77 -10.12 6.62
CA ILE A 131 18.66 -9.60 5.60
C ILE A 131 18.52 -10.50 4.35
N LEU A 132 17.52 -10.24 3.49
CA LEU A 132 17.37 -10.92 2.20
C LEU A 132 18.47 -10.47 1.21
N PHE A 133 18.99 -9.24 1.40
CA PHE A 133 20.18 -8.75 0.72
C PHE A 133 21.20 -8.18 1.71
N GLY A 134 21.95 -9.08 2.33
CA GLY A 134 23.15 -8.73 3.08
C GLY A 134 24.30 -8.48 2.13
N PRO A 135 25.47 -8.04 2.65
CA PRO A 135 26.70 -8.00 1.86
C PRO A 135 26.92 -9.30 1.07
N GLN A 136 26.54 -10.44 1.67
CA GLN A 136 26.63 -11.78 1.08
C GLN A 136 25.67 -12.00 -0.11
N ALA A 137 24.41 -11.58 -0.01
CA ALA A 137 23.43 -11.73 -1.10
C ALA A 137 23.66 -10.70 -2.22
N ALA A 138 24.12 -9.48 -1.88
CA ALA A 138 24.58 -8.49 -2.86
C ALA A 138 25.79 -9.02 -3.66
N LEU A 139 26.75 -9.66 -2.97
CA LEU A 139 27.88 -10.33 -3.62
C LEU A 139 27.45 -11.52 -4.50
N ALA A 140 26.53 -12.37 -4.02
CA ALA A 140 26.05 -13.51 -4.79
C ALA A 140 25.30 -13.06 -6.07
N PHE A 141 24.48 -12.02 -5.96
CA PHE A 141 23.79 -11.43 -7.11
C PHE A 141 24.78 -10.78 -8.09
N GLY A 142 25.74 -9.99 -7.60
CA GLY A 142 26.79 -9.42 -8.43
C GLY A 142 27.64 -10.48 -9.13
N ALA A 143 27.98 -11.57 -8.45
CA ALA A 143 28.71 -12.69 -9.03
C ALA A 143 27.87 -13.42 -10.10
N GLY A 144 26.60 -13.71 -9.81
CA GLY A 144 25.71 -14.37 -10.77
C GLY A 144 25.51 -13.55 -12.04
N LEU A 145 25.22 -12.25 -11.88
CA LEU A 145 25.00 -11.33 -13.00
C LEU A 145 26.30 -11.11 -13.80
N GLY A 146 27.43 -11.00 -13.11
CA GLY A 146 28.76 -10.90 -13.70
C GLY A 146 29.13 -12.11 -14.55
N VAL A 147 28.86 -13.33 -14.07
CA VAL A 147 29.11 -14.58 -14.84
C VAL A 147 28.25 -14.64 -16.09
N VAL A 148 26.96 -14.30 -15.99
CA VAL A 148 26.04 -14.29 -17.13
C VAL A 148 26.50 -13.28 -18.19
N LEU A 149 26.82 -12.05 -17.77
CA LEU A 149 27.32 -11.02 -18.69
C LEU A 149 28.67 -11.38 -19.30
N TRP A 150 29.57 -11.99 -18.52
CA TRP A 150 30.86 -12.46 -19.00
C TRP A 150 30.71 -13.54 -20.08
N LEU A 151 29.85 -14.54 -19.86
CA LEU A 151 29.53 -15.56 -20.87
C LEU A 151 28.91 -14.94 -22.13
N LEU A 152 27.94 -14.05 -21.98
CA LEU A 152 27.33 -13.35 -23.12
C LEU A 152 28.34 -12.50 -23.89
N SER A 153 29.25 -11.83 -23.19
CA SER A 153 30.32 -11.04 -23.80
C SER A 153 31.30 -11.91 -24.60
N ARG A 154 31.48 -13.16 -24.19
CA ARG A 154 32.36 -14.14 -24.85
C ARG A 154 31.71 -14.77 -26.08
N LEU A 155 30.37 -14.79 -26.13
CA LEU A 155 29.57 -15.35 -27.23
C LEU A 155 29.18 -14.33 -28.28
N ARG A 156 29.51 -13.04 -28.11
CA ARG A 156 29.42 -12.04 -29.19
C ARG A 156 30.68 -12.12 -30.06
N PRO A 157 30.64 -12.74 -31.26
CA PRO A 157 31.68 -12.51 -32.25
C PRO A 157 31.67 -11.01 -32.62
N ARG A 158 32.87 -10.43 -32.71
CA ARG A 158 33.08 -9.08 -33.22
C ARG A 158 32.74 -9.01 -34.70
#